data_AF-A0A6C0KZ37-F1
#
_entry.id   AF-A0A6C0KZ37-F1
#
_cell.length_a   1.000
_cell.length_b   1.000
_cell.length_c   1.000
_cell.angle_alpha   90.00
_cell.angle_beta   90.00
_cell.angle_gamma   90.00
#
_symmetry.space_group_name_H-M   'P 1'
#
loop_
_entity.id
_entity.type
_entity.pdbx_description
1 polymer ?
#
loop_
_entity_poly.entity_id
_entity_poly.type
_entity_poly.pdbx_seq_one_letter_code
_entity_poly.pdbx_strand_id
1 'polypeptide(L)'
;MTQKKIKTIKNTNLINNKTRKNHSQVYTNDDYNSGDGMLTTVWGPGMWHYLHTMSFNYPVKPTPDEKKHYRDFIISLKYVLPCKYCRMNLARNFKQMPLKMSDMSSREKFSKYIYELHELVNKMLHKKSNLRYCDVRERYEHFRARCTDEKPKLFELKELKALKNKNNKTRKEKGCTEPLYGKKSKCIIKIVPQEEKGDTFQMDNKCIKTRE
;
A
#
# COMPACT_ATOMS: atom_id res chain seq x y z
N MET A 1 34.75 30.85 -60.71
CA MET A 1 35.23 29.49 -60.36
C MET A 1 35.52 29.45 -58.87
N THR A 2 35.15 28.34 -58.22
CA THR A 2 35.63 27.84 -56.91
C THR A 2 35.41 28.74 -55.68
N GLN A 3 34.87 28.30 -54.54
CA GLN A 3 34.50 27.00 -54.01
C GLN A 3 33.66 27.26 -52.75
N LYS A 4 32.54 26.53 -52.59
CA LYS A 4 31.85 26.36 -51.30
C LYS A 4 32.84 25.79 -50.28
N LYS A 5 33.04 26.46 -49.14
CA LYS A 5 33.62 25.83 -47.94
C LYS A 5 32.60 25.85 -46.81
N ILE A 6 32.01 24.67 -46.65
CA ILE A 6 31.25 24.19 -45.50
C ILE A 6 32.08 24.44 -44.23
N LYS A 7 31.56 25.22 -43.28
CA LYS A 7 32.09 25.29 -41.93
C LYS A 7 31.15 24.55 -40.98
N THR A 8 31.67 23.45 -40.51
CA THR A 8 31.13 22.43 -39.63
C THR A 8 30.56 23.04 -38.35
N ILE A 9 29.28 22.77 -38.08
CA ILE A 9 28.65 23.00 -36.78
C ILE A 9 29.31 22.02 -35.81
N LYS A 10 30.19 22.52 -34.93
CA LYS A 10 30.71 21.74 -33.81
C LYS A 10 29.58 21.55 -32.80
N ASN A 11 28.93 20.39 -32.87
CA ASN A 11 28.08 19.88 -31.80
C ASN A 11 28.95 19.69 -30.55
N THR A 12 28.98 20.70 -29.68
CA THR A 12 29.48 20.54 -28.32
C THR A 12 28.46 19.70 -27.56
N ASN A 13 28.74 18.40 -27.46
CA ASN A 13 28.07 17.51 -26.54
C ASN A 13 28.24 18.08 -25.12
N LEU A 14 27.22 18.77 -24.63
CA LEU A 14 27.06 19.09 -23.21
C LEU A 14 26.80 17.76 -22.49
N ILE A 15 27.89 17.10 -22.11
CA ILE A 15 27.86 16.01 -21.14
C ILE A 15 27.39 16.66 -19.84
N ASN A 16 26.08 16.57 -19.57
CA ASN A 16 25.47 16.93 -18.30
C ASN A 16 25.98 15.97 -17.22
N ASN A 17 27.19 16.24 -16.73
CA ASN A 17 27.68 15.69 -15.48
C ASN A 17 26.81 16.26 -14.37
N LYS A 18 25.77 15.51 -13.99
CA LYS A 18 25.01 15.75 -12.76
C LYS A 18 25.96 15.53 -11.58
N THR A 19 26.68 16.57 -11.19
CA THR A 19 27.40 16.61 -9.91
C THR A 19 26.39 16.32 -8.81
N ARG A 20 26.62 15.25 -8.03
CA ARG A 20 25.85 14.95 -6.82
C ARG A 20 25.91 16.19 -5.93
N LYS A 21 24.78 16.86 -5.72
CA LYS A 21 24.69 17.96 -4.76
C LYS A 21 25.13 17.41 -3.40
N ASN A 22 26.01 18.13 -2.71
CA ASN A 22 26.30 17.86 -1.31
C ASN A 22 24.99 17.97 -0.53
N HIS A 23 24.47 16.84 -0.08
CA HIS A 23 23.30 16.80 0.79
C HIS A 23 23.77 17.18 2.19
N SER A 24 23.44 18.39 2.65
CA SER A 24 23.52 18.71 4.07
C SER A 24 22.59 17.76 4.82
N GLN A 25 23.13 16.93 5.71
CA GLN A 25 22.30 16.09 6.57
C GLN A 25 21.48 16.98 7.50
N VAL A 26 20.17 16.87 7.41
CA VAL A 26 19.22 17.58 8.28
C VAL A 26 19.19 16.98 9.69
N TYR A 27 19.51 15.69 9.80
CA TYR A 27 19.43 14.92 11.04
C TYR A 27 20.83 14.47 11.50
N THR A 28 20.99 14.37 12.81
CA THR A 28 22.20 13.91 13.48
C THR A 28 22.22 12.38 13.62
N ASN A 29 23.38 11.81 13.98
CA ASN A 29 23.45 10.38 14.29
C ASN A 29 22.59 10.00 15.51
N ASP A 30 22.43 10.89 16.48
CA ASP A 30 21.58 10.64 17.64
C ASP A 30 20.10 10.57 17.23
N ASP A 31 19.67 11.41 16.29
CA ASP A 31 18.32 11.34 15.72
C ASP A 31 18.06 9.99 15.01
N TYR A 32 19.04 9.49 14.25
CA TYR A 32 18.91 8.19 13.58
C TYR A 32 18.90 6.99 14.53
N ASN A 33 19.52 7.13 15.70
CA ASN A 33 19.59 6.09 16.73
C ASN A 33 18.53 6.26 17.83
N SER A 34 17.64 7.25 17.69
CA SER A 34 16.54 7.44 18.62
C SER A 34 15.59 6.23 18.64
N GLY A 35 15.07 5.91 19.83
CA GLY A 35 14.02 4.91 20.03
C GLY A 35 12.60 5.44 19.81
N ASP A 36 12.47 6.67 19.30
CA ASP A 36 11.19 7.34 19.10
C ASP A 36 10.31 6.64 18.05
N GLY A 37 9.00 6.76 18.26
CA GLY A 37 8.01 6.26 17.31
C GLY A 37 7.79 7.21 16.14
N MET A 38 7.26 6.68 15.04
CA MET A 38 6.87 7.49 13.88
C MET A 38 5.51 8.16 14.11
N LEU A 39 5.34 9.37 13.58
CA LEU A 39 4.07 10.11 13.61
C LEU A 39 2.90 9.26 13.10
N THR A 40 1.92 9.01 13.97
CA THR A 40 0.79 8.09 13.70
C THR A 40 -0.10 8.57 12.55
N THR A 41 -0.15 9.87 12.31
CA THR A 41 -0.87 10.51 11.20
C THR A 41 -0.26 10.20 9.83
N VAL A 42 1.04 9.87 9.77
CA VAL A 42 1.76 9.57 8.51
C VAL A 42 1.57 8.10 8.10
N TRP A 43 1.75 7.16 9.02
CA TRP A 43 1.74 5.73 8.69
C TRP A 43 0.43 5.01 9.03
N GLY A 44 -0.32 5.50 10.04
CA GLY A 44 -1.55 4.86 10.52
C GLY A 44 -2.60 4.67 9.43
N PRO A 45 -2.93 5.73 8.65
CA PRO A 45 -3.76 5.62 7.46
C PRO A 45 -3.35 4.53 6.47
N GLY A 46 -2.05 4.47 6.14
CA GLY A 46 -1.52 3.48 5.19
C GLY A 46 -1.65 2.06 5.73
N MET A 47 -1.40 1.87 7.03
CA MET A 47 -1.59 0.57 7.68
C MET A 47 -3.06 0.15 7.65
N TRP A 48 -4.00 1.03 8.03
CA TRP A 48 -5.43 0.71 7.95
C TRP A 48 -5.89 0.42 6.53
N HIS A 49 -5.40 1.18 5.55
CA HIS A 49 -5.68 0.92 4.14
C HIS A 49 -5.24 -0.49 3.72
N TYR A 50 -4.04 -0.91 4.11
CA TYR A 50 -3.55 -2.26 3.86
C TYR A 50 -4.39 -3.32 4.59
N LEU A 51 -4.68 -3.13 5.88
CA LEU A 51 -5.46 -4.10 6.68
C LEU A 51 -6.85 -4.33 6.09
N HIS A 52 -7.55 -3.27 5.71
CA HIS A 52 -8.84 -3.39 5.03
C HIS A 52 -8.69 -4.12 3.69
N THR A 53 -7.74 -3.71 2.84
CA THR A 53 -7.48 -4.36 1.55
C THR A 53 -7.19 -5.85 1.70
N MET A 54 -6.31 -6.22 2.64
CA MET A 54 -5.96 -7.59 2.96
C MET A 54 -7.19 -8.38 3.41
N SER A 55 -8.02 -7.79 4.27
CA SER A 55 -9.20 -8.46 4.81
C SER A 55 -10.30 -8.70 3.75
N PHE A 56 -10.54 -7.73 2.87
CA PHE A 56 -11.49 -7.89 1.75
C PHE A 56 -10.93 -8.78 0.62
N ASN A 57 -9.63 -9.04 0.60
CA ASN A 57 -9.03 -10.03 -0.30
C ASN A 57 -8.89 -11.43 0.31
N TYR A 58 -9.09 -11.61 1.63
CA TYR A 58 -9.01 -12.90 2.31
C TYR A 58 -9.90 -13.96 1.62
N PRO A 59 -9.53 -15.25 1.55
CA PRO A 59 -10.33 -16.24 0.83
C PRO A 59 -11.76 -16.38 1.37
N VAL A 60 -12.72 -16.65 0.47
CA VAL A 60 -14.11 -16.90 0.88
C VAL A 60 -14.21 -18.20 1.69
N LYS A 61 -13.45 -19.22 1.28
CA LYS A 61 -13.32 -20.52 1.93
C LYS A 61 -11.84 -20.77 2.28
N PRO A 62 -11.33 -20.19 3.37
CA PRO A 62 -9.91 -20.27 3.72
C PRO A 62 -9.55 -21.65 4.28
N THR A 63 -8.38 -22.13 3.88
CA THR A 63 -7.71 -23.31 4.44
C THR A 63 -7.23 -23.06 5.88
N PRO A 64 -6.94 -24.11 6.66
CA PRO A 64 -6.39 -23.96 8.01
C PRO A 64 -5.12 -23.11 8.07
N ASP A 65 -4.22 -23.28 7.10
CA ASP A 65 -2.96 -22.53 7.05
C ASP A 65 -3.19 -21.05 6.71
N GLU A 66 -4.07 -20.74 5.76
CA GLU A 66 -4.45 -19.35 5.47
C GLU A 66 -5.04 -18.66 6.70
N LYS A 67 -5.93 -19.35 7.44
CA LYS A 67 -6.47 -18.83 8.71
C LYS A 67 -5.34 -18.49 9.69
N LYS A 68 -4.38 -19.40 9.84
CA LYS A 68 -3.24 -19.23 10.74
C LYS A 68 -2.38 -18.05 10.32
N HIS A 69 -1.96 -17.97 9.05
CA HIS A 69 -1.08 -16.93 8.54
C HIS A 69 -1.67 -15.52 8.72
N TYR A 70 -2.93 -15.32 8.34
CA TYR A 70 -3.59 -14.02 8.48
C TYR A 70 -3.81 -13.65 9.94
N ARG A 71 -4.19 -14.60 10.79
CA ARG A 71 -4.37 -14.38 12.22
C ARG A 71 -3.06 -14.00 12.91
N ASP A 72 -1.99 -14.74 12.63
CA ASP A 72 -0.67 -14.50 13.21
C ASP A 72 -0.12 -13.14 12.78
N PHE A 73 -0.36 -12.73 11.52
CA PHE A 73 -0.04 -11.39 11.05
C PHE A 73 -0.73 -10.30 11.88
N ILE A 74 -2.05 -10.38 12.06
CA ILE A 74 -2.82 -9.39 12.84
C ILE A 74 -2.36 -9.34 14.30
N ILE A 75 -2.17 -10.50 14.93
CA ILE A 75 -1.76 -10.57 16.34
C ILE A 75 -0.34 -10.02 16.51
N SER A 76 0.54 -10.21 15.53
CA SER A 76 1.92 -9.74 15.58
C SER A 76 2.05 -8.22 15.51
N LEU A 77 1.02 -7.51 15.03
CA LEU A 77 1.02 -6.04 14.99
C LEU A 77 1.28 -5.42 16.37
N LYS A 78 0.83 -6.05 17.46
CA LYS A 78 1.11 -5.55 18.83
C LYS A 78 2.61 -5.47 19.16
N TYR A 79 3.49 -6.08 18.37
CA TYR A 79 4.93 -6.06 18.58
C TYR A 79 5.66 -5.11 17.62
N VAL A 80 5.12 -4.85 16.43
CA VAL A 80 5.87 -4.20 15.34
C VAL A 80 5.36 -2.82 14.94
N LEU A 81 4.21 -2.35 15.44
CA LEU A 81 3.74 -0.99 15.14
C LEU A 81 4.79 0.04 15.58
N PRO A 82 5.10 1.07 14.79
CA PRO A 82 6.15 2.06 15.07
C PRO A 82 5.69 3.12 16.09
N CYS A 83 5.02 2.68 17.16
CA CYS A 83 4.46 3.51 18.23
C CYS A 83 4.27 2.64 19.48
N LYS A 84 5.03 2.94 20.56
CA LYS A 84 5.01 2.17 21.81
C LYS A 84 3.61 2.05 22.42
N TYR A 85 2.90 3.17 22.55
CA TYR A 85 1.55 3.18 23.11
C TYR A 85 0.53 2.44 22.23
N CYS A 86 0.67 2.54 20.91
CA CYS A 86 -0.19 1.84 19.96
C CYS A 86 -0.06 0.31 20.12
N ARG A 87 1.18 -0.19 20.29
CA ARG A 87 1.46 -1.61 20.59
C ARG A 87 0.79 -2.07 21.88
N MET A 88 0.96 -1.30 22.97
CA MET A 88 0.37 -1.61 24.27
C MET A 88 -1.17 -1.55 24.25
N ASN A 89 -1.74 -0.57 23.57
CA ASN A 89 -3.19 -0.44 23.38
C ASN A 89 -3.74 -1.60 22.56
N LEU A 90 -3.10 -1.96 21.46
CA LEU A 90 -3.55 -3.07 20.60
C LEU A 90 -3.52 -4.41 21.35
N ALA A 91 -2.50 -4.64 22.18
CA ALA A 91 -2.46 -5.82 23.05
C ALA A 91 -3.64 -5.87 24.03
N ARG A 92 -4.08 -4.73 24.57
CA ARG A 92 -5.28 -4.63 25.41
C ARG A 92 -6.57 -4.82 24.60
N ASN A 93 -6.64 -4.25 23.41
CA ASN A 93 -7.79 -4.43 22.52
C ASN A 93 -7.99 -5.91 22.18
N PHE A 94 -6.92 -6.66 21.93
CA PHE A 94 -7.01 -8.10 21.71
C PHE A 94 -7.42 -8.91 22.95
N LYS A 95 -7.27 -8.37 24.17
CA LYS A 95 -7.84 -9.01 25.37
C LYS A 95 -9.36 -8.79 25.45
N GLN A 96 -9.82 -7.59 25.09
CA GLN A 96 -11.26 -7.24 25.13
C GLN A 96 -12.02 -7.83 23.94
N MET A 97 -11.41 -7.82 22.76
CA MET A 97 -11.96 -8.31 21.50
C MET A 97 -10.98 -9.30 20.86
N PRO A 98 -10.88 -10.52 21.41
CA PRO A 98 -9.92 -11.52 20.92
C PRO A 98 -10.26 -11.99 19.51
N LEU A 99 -9.23 -12.08 18.65
CA LEU A 99 -9.35 -12.65 17.31
C LEU A 99 -9.43 -14.18 17.40
N LYS A 100 -10.64 -14.72 17.27
CA LYS A 100 -10.93 -16.16 17.37
C LYS A 100 -10.86 -16.83 16.00
N MET A 101 -10.68 -18.15 16.00
CA MET A 101 -10.71 -18.92 14.74
C MET A 101 -12.10 -18.90 14.06
N SER A 102 -13.16 -18.62 14.81
CA SER A 102 -14.50 -18.37 14.27
C SER A 102 -14.54 -17.15 13.35
N ASP A 103 -13.73 -16.12 13.64
CA ASP A 103 -13.68 -14.87 12.88
C ASP A 103 -12.87 -15.07 11.59
N MET A 104 -12.00 -16.08 11.55
CA MET A 104 -11.21 -16.47 10.38
C MET A 104 -11.97 -17.40 9.44
N SER A 105 -13.25 -17.72 9.70
CA SER A 105 -13.97 -18.76 8.94
C SER A 105 -14.31 -18.37 7.51
N SER A 106 -14.36 -17.08 7.20
CA SER A 106 -14.66 -16.55 5.86
C SER A 106 -14.11 -15.14 5.70
N ARG A 107 -14.01 -14.67 4.44
CA ARG A 107 -13.77 -13.26 4.09
C ARG A 107 -14.59 -12.31 4.95
N GLU A 108 -15.90 -12.50 4.96
CA GLU A 108 -16.84 -11.59 5.62
C GLU A 108 -16.57 -11.45 7.13
N LYS A 109 -16.37 -12.56 7.83
CA LYS A 109 -16.13 -12.48 9.28
C LYS A 109 -14.79 -11.82 9.59
N PHE A 110 -13.76 -12.13 8.80
CA PHE A 110 -12.44 -11.54 9.02
C PHE A 110 -12.43 -10.04 8.70
N SER A 111 -12.99 -9.62 7.56
CA SER A 111 -13.11 -8.20 7.23
C SER A 111 -14.00 -7.44 8.21
N LYS A 112 -15.06 -8.07 8.73
CA LYS A 112 -15.88 -7.47 9.78
C LYS A 112 -15.10 -7.27 11.08
N TYR A 113 -14.29 -8.24 11.50
CA TYR A 113 -13.41 -8.08 12.67
C TYR A 113 -12.43 -6.91 12.51
N ILE A 114 -11.81 -6.76 11.33
CA ILE A 114 -10.88 -5.66 11.05
C ILE A 114 -11.61 -4.30 11.08
N TYR A 115 -12.83 -4.23 10.55
CA TYR A 115 -13.69 -3.06 10.67
C TYR A 115 -14.02 -2.72 12.12
N GLU A 116 -14.46 -3.69 12.93
CA GLU A 116 -14.80 -3.49 14.33
C GLU A 116 -13.58 -3.05 15.15
N LEU A 117 -12.40 -3.60 14.86
CA LEU A 117 -11.14 -3.19 15.48
C LEU A 117 -10.80 -1.73 15.14
N HIS A 118 -11.00 -1.33 13.89
CA HIS A 118 -10.76 0.05 13.46
C HIS A 118 -11.71 1.02 14.17
N GLU A 119 -13.00 0.67 14.27
CA GLU A 119 -13.99 1.48 14.97
C GLU A 119 -13.75 1.56 16.48
N LEU A 120 -13.26 0.47 17.11
CA LEU A 120 -12.81 0.49 18.49
C LEU A 120 -11.68 1.51 18.69
N VAL A 121 -10.66 1.49 17.83
CA VAL A 121 -9.54 2.45 17.88
C VAL A 121 -10.03 3.88 17.63
N ASN A 122 -10.95 4.08 16.68
CA ASN A 122 -11.57 5.39 16.44
C ASN A 122 -12.27 5.89 17.71
N LYS A 123 -13.05 5.06 18.38
CA LYS A 123 -13.71 5.39 19.65
C LYS A 123 -12.71 5.77 20.74
N MET A 124 -11.61 5.03 20.88
CA MET A 124 -10.54 5.33 21.85
C MET A 124 -9.86 6.68 21.58
N LEU A 125 -9.79 7.10 20.32
CA LEU A 125 -9.19 8.36 19.89
C LEU A 125 -10.22 9.49 19.72
N HIS A 126 -11.46 9.28 20.17
CA HIS A 126 -12.58 10.22 20.00
C HIS A 126 -12.85 10.63 18.55
N LYS A 127 -12.60 9.73 17.61
CA LYS A 127 -12.88 9.88 16.17
C LYS A 127 -14.16 9.15 15.79
N LYS A 128 -14.83 9.62 14.73
CA LYS A 128 -15.99 8.96 14.13
C LYS A 128 -15.73 8.74 12.65
N SER A 129 -15.89 7.51 12.17
CA SER A 129 -15.83 7.20 10.73
C SER A 129 -17.10 7.64 10.01
N ASN A 130 -18.26 7.51 10.68
CA ASN A 130 -19.61 7.65 10.11
C ASN A 130 -19.88 6.70 8.93
N LEU A 131 -19.17 5.58 8.86
CA LEU A 131 -19.34 4.57 7.81
C LEU A 131 -19.81 3.27 8.42
N ARG A 132 -20.76 2.60 7.77
CA ARG A 132 -21.13 1.22 8.13
C ARG A 132 -20.16 0.25 7.45
N TYR A 133 -20.15 -0.98 7.94
CA TYR A 133 -19.36 -2.07 7.34
C TYR A 133 -19.64 -2.24 5.83
N CYS A 134 -20.90 -2.13 5.41
CA CYS A 134 -21.26 -2.24 3.99
C CYS A 134 -20.67 -1.11 3.13
N ASP A 135 -20.60 0.12 3.66
CA ASP A 135 -20.04 1.28 2.97
C ASP A 135 -18.52 1.10 2.79
N VAL A 136 -17.85 0.56 3.82
CA VAL A 136 -16.42 0.21 3.75
C VAL A 136 -16.17 -0.95 2.79
N ARG A 137 -16.99 -2.00 2.83
CA ARG A 137 -16.89 -3.13 1.90
C ARG A 137 -16.98 -2.65 0.46
N GLU A 138 -18.01 -1.89 0.11
CA GLU A 138 -18.23 -1.40 -1.25
C GLU A 138 -17.04 -0.56 -1.74
N ARG A 139 -16.55 0.34 -0.88
CA ARG A 139 -15.38 1.17 -1.17
C ARG A 139 -14.15 0.35 -1.59
N TYR A 140 -13.85 -0.74 -0.89
CA TYR A 140 -12.68 -1.58 -1.21
C TYR A 140 -12.94 -2.53 -2.38
N GLU A 141 -14.19 -2.95 -2.62
CA GLU A 141 -14.55 -3.78 -3.77
C GLU A 141 -14.32 -3.05 -5.11
N HIS A 142 -14.40 -1.72 -5.15
CA HIS A 142 -14.00 -0.94 -6.33
C HIS A 142 -12.54 -1.19 -6.74
N PHE A 143 -11.65 -1.61 -5.84
CA PHE A 143 -10.24 -1.90 -6.16
C PHE A 143 -9.97 -3.33 -6.58
N ARG A 144 -10.97 -4.21 -6.61
CA ARG A 144 -10.76 -5.62 -7.00
C ARG A 144 -10.27 -5.72 -8.44
N ALA A 145 -9.13 -6.37 -8.61
CA ALA A 145 -8.55 -6.74 -9.89
C ALA A 145 -9.16 -8.08 -10.37
N ARG A 146 -9.24 -8.28 -11.69
CA ARG A 146 -9.52 -9.60 -12.28
C ARG A 146 -8.22 -10.33 -12.56
N CYS A 147 -8.15 -11.59 -12.16
CA CYS A 147 -7.20 -12.54 -12.74
C CYS A 147 -7.85 -13.09 -14.01
N THR A 148 -7.18 -12.97 -15.16
CA THR A 148 -7.51 -13.80 -16.32
C THR A 148 -6.97 -15.21 -16.05
N ASP A 149 -7.73 -16.26 -16.37
CA ASP A 149 -7.48 -17.66 -15.95
C ASP A 149 -6.17 -18.31 -16.47
N GLU A 150 -5.32 -17.55 -17.15
CA GLU A 150 -3.98 -18.00 -17.48
C GLU A 150 -3.12 -18.02 -16.21
N LYS A 151 -2.85 -19.20 -15.64
CA LYS A 151 -1.82 -19.40 -14.59
C LYS A 151 -0.53 -18.67 -15.03
N PRO A 152 -0.23 -17.49 -14.48
CA PRO A 152 0.88 -16.71 -14.96
C PRO A 152 2.17 -17.41 -14.53
N LYS A 153 3.10 -17.63 -15.46
CA LYS A 153 4.46 -18.05 -15.08
C LYS A 153 5.03 -16.94 -14.18
N LEU A 154 5.35 -17.29 -12.93
CA LEU A 154 6.04 -16.39 -12.00
C LEU A 154 7.36 -15.95 -12.64
N PHE A 155 7.66 -14.66 -12.56
CA PHE A 155 8.88 -14.11 -13.12
C PHE A 155 10.09 -14.62 -12.32
N GLU A 156 10.96 -15.40 -12.95
CA GLU A 156 12.11 -15.99 -12.27
C GLU A 156 13.26 -14.96 -12.14
N LEU A 157 13.89 -14.88 -10.96
CA LEU A 157 15.04 -14.00 -10.71
C LEU A 157 16.22 -14.24 -11.67
N LYS A 158 16.32 -15.42 -12.28
CA LYS A 158 17.32 -15.74 -13.31
C LYS A 158 17.09 -14.94 -14.60
N GLU A 159 15.84 -14.62 -14.93
CA GLU A 159 15.48 -13.82 -16.11
C GLU A 159 15.93 -12.35 -15.97
N LEU A 160 16.02 -11.79 -14.74
CA LEU A 160 16.57 -10.45 -14.48
C LEU A 160 18.05 -10.31 -14.84
N LYS A 161 18.85 -11.36 -14.61
CA LYS A 161 20.29 -11.32 -14.92
C LYS A 161 20.54 -11.34 -16.43
N ALA A 162 19.70 -12.07 -17.18
CA ALA A 162 19.76 -12.11 -18.64
C ALA A 162 19.30 -10.78 -19.30
N LEU A 163 18.44 -10.01 -18.62
CA LEU A 163 17.93 -8.71 -19.10
C LEU A 163 18.97 -7.57 -19.03
N LYS A 164 20.11 -7.73 -18.34
CA LYS A 164 21.18 -6.72 -18.34
C LYS A 164 21.95 -6.64 -19.68
N ASN A 165 21.86 -7.66 -20.54
CA ASN A 165 22.73 -7.80 -21.72
C ASN A 165 22.03 -7.72 -23.09
N LYS A 166 20.72 -7.44 -23.20
CA LYS A 166 20.06 -7.30 -24.51
C LYS A 166 19.04 -6.15 -24.55
N ASN A 167 19.13 -5.34 -25.62
CA ASN A 167 18.17 -4.31 -26.05
C ASN A 167 16.83 -4.89 -26.55
N ASN A 168 16.27 -5.90 -25.87
CA ASN A 168 15.00 -6.51 -26.27
C ASN A 168 13.88 -6.26 -25.25
N LYS A 169 12.72 -5.89 -25.82
CA LYS A 169 11.42 -5.62 -25.19
C LYS A 169 11.20 -6.48 -23.94
N THR A 170 11.28 -5.86 -22.77
CA THR A 170 11.19 -6.48 -21.45
C THR A 170 9.88 -7.27 -21.28
N ARG A 171 9.96 -8.57 -20.92
CA ARG A 171 8.82 -9.27 -20.31
C ARG A 171 8.53 -8.61 -18.96
N LYS A 172 7.34 -8.05 -18.80
CA LYS A 172 6.88 -7.46 -17.54
C LYS A 172 6.25 -8.54 -16.66
N GLU A 173 6.47 -8.47 -15.35
CA GLU A 173 5.78 -9.30 -14.38
C GLU A 173 4.26 -9.17 -14.55
N LYS A 174 3.54 -10.31 -14.54
CA LYS A 174 2.08 -10.32 -14.54
C LYS A 174 1.58 -9.99 -13.11
N GLY A 175 1.35 -8.71 -12.83
CA GLY A 175 0.70 -8.25 -11.60
C GLY A 175 -0.82 -8.08 -11.75
N CYS A 176 -1.55 -8.05 -10.63
CA CYS A 176 -3.00 -7.81 -10.57
C CYS A 176 -3.36 -6.36 -10.92
N THR A 177 -3.22 -5.97 -12.19
CA THR A 177 -3.33 -4.58 -12.67
C THR A 177 -4.55 -4.30 -13.57
N GLU A 178 -5.38 -5.31 -13.82
CA GLU A 178 -6.59 -5.24 -14.65
C GLU A 178 -7.84 -5.05 -13.77
N PRO A 179 -8.58 -3.94 -13.89
CA PRO A 179 -9.77 -3.67 -13.06
C PRO A 179 -10.98 -4.48 -13.53
N LEU A 180 -11.95 -4.72 -12.62
CA LEU A 180 -13.22 -5.37 -12.97
C LEU A 180 -14.00 -4.62 -14.08
N TYR A 181 -14.15 -3.30 -13.98
CA TYR A 181 -14.79 -2.41 -14.96
C TYR A 181 -14.14 -1.02 -14.89
N GLY A 182 -14.21 -0.22 -15.96
CA GLY A 182 -13.79 1.19 -15.94
C GLY A 182 -12.28 1.42 -15.97
N LYS A 183 -11.86 2.61 -15.52
CA LYS A 183 -10.45 3.07 -15.58
C LYS A 183 -9.57 2.38 -14.55
N LYS A 184 -8.28 2.21 -14.86
CA LYS A 184 -7.28 1.68 -13.92
C LYS A 184 -7.08 2.65 -12.76
N SER A 185 -7.46 2.23 -11.56
CA SER A 185 -7.21 2.97 -10.32
C SER A 185 -5.75 2.85 -9.89
N LYS A 186 -5.18 3.93 -9.34
CA LYS A 186 -3.86 3.93 -8.69
C LYS A 186 -3.94 4.62 -7.34
N CYS A 187 -3.19 4.12 -6.35
CA CYS A 187 -3.07 4.77 -5.05
C CYS A 187 -2.02 5.89 -5.12
N ILE A 188 -2.33 7.06 -4.54
CA ILE A 188 -1.39 8.17 -4.36
C ILE A 188 -1.27 8.41 -2.86
N ILE A 189 -0.05 8.30 -2.32
CA ILE A 189 0.24 8.63 -0.91
C ILE A 189 0.67 10.09 -0.87
N LYS A 190 -0.14 10.94 -0.23
CA LYS A 190 0.12 12.38 -0.06
C LYS A 190 0.36 12.67 1.42
N ILE A 191 1.48 13.32 1.75
CA ILE A 191 1.74 13.86 3.09
C ILE A 191 1.50 15.37 3.04
N VAL A 192 0.70 15.86 3.98
CA VAL A 192 0.24 17.25 4.05
C VAL A 192 0.42 17.79 5.47
N PRO A 193 0.53 19.12 5.65
CA PRO A 193 0.49 19.74 6.98
C PRO A 193 -0.77 19.33 7.75
N GLN A 194 -0.67 19.29 9.08
CA GLN A 194 -1.78 18.81 9.93
C GLN A 194 -3.01 19.72 9.87
N GLU A 195 -2.83 20.97 9.46
CA GLU A 195 -3.85 21.99 9.31
C GLU A 195 -4.68 21.84 8.02
N GLU A 196 -4.19 21.07 7.04
CA GLU A 196 -4.95 20.79 5.81
C GLU A 196 -6.21 20.00 6.15
N LYS A 197 -7.38 20.59 5.86
CA LYS A 197 -8.67 19.94 6.04
C LYS A 197 -8.90 18.93 4.91
N GLY A 198 -9.22 17.70 5.26
CA GLY A 198 -9.62 16.69 4.30
C GLY A 198 -9.68 15.29 4.89
N ASP A 199 -10.39 14.40 4.20
CA ASP A 199 -10.41 13.00 4.56
C ASP A 199 -9.07 12.33 4.26
N THR A 200 -8.67 11.44 5.14
CA THR A 200 -7.46 10.62 5.00
C THR A 200 -7.51 9.73 3.76
N PHE A 201 -8.70 9.21 3.43
CA PHE A 201 -8.92 8.35 2.28
C PHE A 201 -9.74 9.11 1.24
N GLN A 202 -9.13 9.33 0.07
CA GLN A 202 -9.75 10.07 -1.02
C GLN A 202 -9.81 9.17 -2.25
N MET A 203 -11.02 8.98 -2.80
CA MET A 203 -11.25 8.20 -4.01
C MET A 203 -11.94 9.09 -5.04
N ASP A 204 -11.34 9.22 -6.22
CA ASP A 204 -11.93 9.95 -7.34
C ASP A 204 -13.22 9.25 -7.80
N ASN A 205 -14.28 10.01 -8.05
CA ASN A 205 -15.56 9.50 -8.52
C ASN A 205 -15.43 8.65 -9.80
N LYS A 206 -14.42 8.92 -10.65
CA LYS A 206 -14.11 8.13 -11.85
C LYS A 206 -13.60 6.72 -11.54
N CYS A 207 -13.18 6.46 -10.31
CA CYS A 207 -12.75 5.15 -9.81
C CYS A 207 -13.90 4.38 -9.14
N ILE A 208 -15.04 5.02 -8.90
CA ILE A 208 -16.26 4.37 -8.40
C ILE A 208 -16.88 3.61 -9.58
N LYS A 209 -17.08 2.31 -9.40
CA LYS A 209 -17.66 1.44 -10.43
C LYS A 209 -19.17 1.36 -10.22
N THR A 210 -19.96 1.66 -11.24
CA THR A 210 -21.42 1.46 -11.27
C THR A 210 -21.77 0.24 -12.12
N ARG A 211 -22.82 -0.49 -11.75
CA ARG A 211 -23.45 -1.47 -12.65
C ARG A 211 -24.51 -0.70 -13.45
N GLU A 212 -24.37 -0.66 -14.77
CA GLU A 212 -25.48 -0.30 -15.67
C GLU A 212 -26.52 -1.42 -15.67
#